data_AF-A0A7C3QQN5-F1
#
_entry.id   AF-A0A7C3QQN5-F1
#
_cell.length_a   1.000
_cell.length_b   1.000
_cell.length_c   1.000
_cell.angle_alpha   90.00
_cell.angle_beta   90.00
_cell.angle_gamma   90.00
#
_symmetry.space_group_name_H-M   'P 1'
#
loop_
_entity.id
_entity.type
_entity.pdbx_description
1 polymer ?
#
loop_
_entity_poly.entity_id
_entity_poly.type
_entity_poly.pdbx_seq_one_letter_code
_entity_poly.pdbx_strand_id
1 'polypeptide(L)'
;MENLDTLPTGLSNDEATSVIDAFHISRLGSFPFYEDHGRPEPLDRYVMALGVHFYGSSIWAFRLTNVFAGLLTIAVAYWCTLECLRDLNSDVRRLAALATAAALTVAISHITLSRAIYRAIFQPPLMLL
;
A
#
# COMPACT_ATOMS: atom_id res chain seq x y z
N MET A 1 14.85 4.80 8.86
CA MET A 1 13.47 5.31 8.98
C MET A 1 13.51 6.81 9.27
N GLU A 2 14.32 7.58 8.54
CA GLU A 2 14.41 9.04 8.70
C GLU A 2 13.77 9.69 7.46
N ASN A 3 12.95 10.72 7.67
CA ASN A 3 12.32 11.60 6.67
C ASN A 3 10.97 11.19 6.04
N LEU A 4 10.19 10.25 6.59
CA LEU A 4 8.79 10.07 6.13
C LEU A 4 7.90 11.28 6.45
N ASP A 5 8.21 12.00 7.54
CA ASP A 5 7.50 13.22 7.94
C ASP A 5 7.81 14.42 7.04
N THR A 6 9.02 14.48 6.50
CA THR A 6 9.54 15.66 5.80
C THR A 6 9.61 15.49 4.29
N LEU A 7 9.67 14.24 3.78
CA LEU A 7 9.81 13.94 2.35
C LEU A 7 8.86 12.83 1.88
N PRO A 8 8.24 12.97 0.70
CA PRO A 8 8.25 14.15 -0.18
C PRO A 8 7.56 15.36 0.46
N THR A 9 8.05 16.58 0.16
CA THR A 9 7.45 17.83 0.64
C THR A 9 6.22 18.18 -0.21
N GLY A 10 5.07 18.36 0.43
CA GLY A 10 3.80 18.65 -0.24
C GLY A 10 2.98 17.39 -0.53
N LEU A 11 1.66 17.59 -0.66
CA LEU A 11 0.70 16.56 -1.08
C LEU A 11 0.27 16.86 -2.51
N SER A 12 0.25 15.83 -3.35
CA SER A 12 -0.48 15.89 -4.62
C SER A 12 -1.97 16.07 -4.37
N ASN A 13 -2.71 16.60 -5.36
CA ASN A 13 -4.15 16.74 -5.28
C ASN A 13 -4.86 15.40 -5.01
N ASP A 14 -4.37 14.33 -5.63
CA ASP A 14 -4.89 12.97 -5.45
C ASP A 14 -4.65 12.44 -4.03
N GLU A 15 -3.47 12.73 -3.45
CA GLU A 15 -3.12 12.35 -2.08
C GLU A 15 -3.98 13.13 -1.07
N ALA A 16 -4.13 14.44 -1.28
CA ALA A 16 -4.93 15.29 -0.40
C ALA A 16 -6.41 14.86 -0.39
N THR A 17 -6.97 14.52 -1.55
CA THR A 17 -8.35 14.01 -1.64
C THR A 17 -8.52 12.71 -0.86
N SER A 18 -7.58 11.78 -1.01
CA SER A 18 -7.61 10.49 -0.31
C SER A 18 -7.50 10.66 1.21
N VAL A 19 -6.64 11.59 1.66
CA VAL A 19 -6.47 11.95 3.07
C VAL A 19 -7.74 12.57 3.67
N ILE A 20 -8.38 13.51 2.97
CA ILE A 20 -9.62 14.16 3.41
C ILE A 20 -10.74 13.12 3.55
N ASP A 21 -10.88 12.23 2.58
CA ASP A 21 -11.91 11.19 2.59
C ASP A 21 -11.71 10.21 3.74
N ALA A 22 -10.50 9.72 3.94
CA ALA A 22 -10.18 8.86 5.06
C ALA A 22 -10.35 9.55 6.42
N PHE A 23 -10.02 10.85 6.51
CA PHE A 23 -10.28 11.64 7.72
C PHE A 23 -11.79 11.77 8.00
N HIS A 24 -12.59 12.08 6.99
CA HIS A 24 -14.05 12.11 7.11
C HIS A 24 -14.62 10.77 7.58
N ILE A 25 -14.17 9.66 7.00
CA ILE A 25 -14.59 8.31 7.43
C ILE A 25 -14.21 8.07 8.89
N SER A 26 -12.96 8.37 9.27
CA SER A 26 -12.47 8.14 10.64
C SER A 26 -13.22 8.94 11.71
N ARG A 27 -13.72 10.14 11.35
CA ARG A 27 -14.31 11.08 12.31
C ARG A 27 -15.83 11.06 12.33
N LEU A 28 -16.47 10.85 11.17
CA LEU A 28 -17.93 10.85 11.03
C LEU A 28 -18.51 9.43 11.07
N GLY A 29 -17.68 8.39 10.92
CA GLY A 29 -18.15 7.00 10.82
C GLY A 29 -19.02 6.75 9.59
N SER A 30 -18.98 7.66 8.60
CA SER A 30 -19.68 7.51 7.34
C SER A 30 -18.80 6.72 6.39
N PHE A 31 -19.29 5.57 5.92
CA PHE A 31 -18.59 4.69 4.98
C PHE A 31 -19.27 4.81 3.61
N PRO A 32 -18.99 5.87 2.84
CA PRO A 32 -19.58 6.03 1.52
C PRO A 32 -19.10 4.88 0.63
N PHE A 33 -20.05 4.09 0.14
CA PHE A 33 -19.81 3.10 -0.91
C PHE A 33 -19.67 3.79 -2.27
N TYR A 34 -19.80 3.06 -3.38
CA TYR A 34 -19.77 3.58 -4.76
C TYR A 34 -20.91 4.57 -5.10
N GLU A 35 -21.63 5.10 -4.11
CA GLU A 35 -22.80 5.96 -4.28
C GLU A 35 -22.44 7.39 -4.73
N ASP A 36 -21.17 7.79 -4.58
CA ASP A 36 -20.67 9.09 -5.02
C ASP A 36 -20.07 8.99 -6.43
N HIS A 37 -20.76 9.58 -7.41
CA HIS A 37 -20.44 9.42 -8.82
C HIS A 37 -19.08 10.06 -9.14
N GLY A 38 -18.16 9.27 -9.70
CA GLY A 38 -16.80 9.72 -9.99
C GLY A 38 -15.79 9.49 -8.87
N ARG A 39 -16.22 8.94 -7.72
CA ARG A 39 -15.28 8.53 -6.68
C ARG A 39 -14.71 7.12 -6.94
N PRO A 40 -13.37 6.97 -6.96
CA PRO A 40 -12.68 5.70 -7.17
C PRO A 40 -12.82 4.75 -5.97
N GLU A 41 -12.38 3.50 -6.11
CA GLU A 41 -12.60 2.36 -5.20
C GLU A 41 -12.58 2.68 -3.68
N PRO A 42 -13.53 2.14 -2.89
CA PRO A 42 -13.68 2.47 -1.46
C PRO A 42 -12.68 1.77 -0.54
N LEU A 43 -12.02 0.69 -0.99
CA LEU A 43 -11.14 -0.10 -0.13
C LEU A 43 -9.97 0.72 0.41
N ASP A 44 -9.32 1.50 -0.46
CA ASP A 44 -8.16 2.34 -0.13
C ASP A 44 -8.46 3.29 1.05
N ARG A 45 -9.57 4.02 0.93
CA ARG A 45 -10.03 4.99 1.94
C ARG A 45 -10.45 4.34 3.26
N TYR A 46 -10.94 3.09 3.24
CA TYR A 46 -11.20 2.33 4.48
C TYR A 46 -9.91 1.89 5.15
N VAL A 47 -8.94 1.37 4.41
CA VAL A 47 -7.64 0.98 4.97
C VAL A 47 -6.88 2.19 5.52
N MET A 48 -6.91 3.31 4.82
CA MET A 48 -6.34 4.57 5.31
C MET A 48 -7.06 5.08 6.57
N ALA A 49 -8.40 5.01 6.64
CA ALA A 49 -9.15 5.39 7.83
C ALA A 49 -8.81 4.51 9.03
N LEU A 50 -8.57 3.21 8.83
CA LEU A 50 -8.03 2.31 9.86
C LEU A 50 -6.62 2.74 10.30
N GLY A 51 -5.75 3.08 9.35
CA GLY A 51 -4.43 3.64 9.65
C GLY A 51 -4.51 4.90 10.53
N VAL A 52 -5.42 5.82 10.21
CA VAL A 52 -5.69 7.01 11.03
C VAL A 52 -6.20 6.66 12.42
N HIS A 53 -7.05 5.64 12.54
CA HIS A 53 -7.54 5.18 13.83
C HIS A 53 -6.41 4.69 14.75
N PHE A 54 -5.40 4.00 14.20
CA PHE A 54 -4.28 3.48 14.98
C PHE A 54 -3.15 4.49 15.22
N TYR A 55 -2.83 5.33 14.23
CA TYR A 55 -1.64 6.19 14.24
C TYR A 55 -1.94 7.70 14.34
N GLY A 56 -3.22 8.10 14.29
CA GLY A 56 -3.68 9.48 14.32
C GLY A 56 -3.84 10.12 12.94
N SER A 57 -4.32 11.36 12.90
CA SER A 57 -4.70 12.07 11.66
C SER A 57 -3.55 12.81 10.97
N SER A 58 -2.32 12.32 11.09
CA SER A 58 -1.13 12.96 10.48
C SER A 58 -0.87 12.39 9.09
N ILE A 59 -0.24 13.19 8.20
CA ILE A 59 0.22 12.71 6.86
C ILE A 59 1.13 11.49 7.00
N TRP A 60 1.92 11.45 8.07
CA TRP A 60 2.78 10.34 8.40
C TRP A 60 2.01 9.02 8.61
N ALA A 61 0.86 9.04 9.28
CA ALA A 61 0.03 7.86 9.47
C ALA A 61 -0.41 7.24 8.14
N PHE A 62 -0.78 8.08 7.16
CA PHE A 62 -1.14 7.64 5.82
C PHE A 62 0.04 7.03 5.08
N ARG A 63 1.21 7.68 5.11
CA ARG A 63 2.45 7.16 4.50
C ARG A 63 2.87 5.84 5.12
N LEU A 64 2.78 5.73 6.45
CA LEU A 64 3.09 4.51 7.17
C LEU A 64 2.18 3.36 6.74
N THR A 65 0.89 3.63 6.56
CA THR A 65 -0.09 2.65 6.05
C THR A 65 0.30 2.15 4.67
N ASN A 66 0.71 3.03 3.75
CA ASN A 66 1.18 2.65 2.43
C ASN A 66 2.51 1.88 2.45
N VAL A 67 3.41 2.20 3.38
CA VAL A 67 4.64 1.42 3.59
C VAL A 67 4.30 0.00 4.02
N PHE A 68 3.35 -0.18 4.94
CA PHE A 68 2.89 -1.52 5.32
C PHE A 68 2.24 -2.28 4.17
N ALA A 69 1.43 -1.61 3.34
CA ALA A 69 0.88 -2.20 2.12
C ALA A 69 2.00 -2.65 1.16
N GLY A 70 3.02 -1.81 0.96
CA GLY A 70 4.18 -2.15 0.12
C GLY A 70 5.00 -3.32 0.66
N LEU A 71 5.16 -3.44 1.98
CA LEU A 71 5.81 -4.59 2.62
C LEU A 71 4.97 -5.87 2.45
N LEU A 72 3.65 -5.75 2.58
CA LEU A 72 2.73 -6.86 2.33
C LEU A 72 2.85 -7.36 0.89
N THR A 73 2.95 -6.45 -0.09
CA THR A 73 3.19 -6.81 -1.50
C THR A 73 4.45 -7.66 -1.67
N ILE A 74 5.56 -7.28 -1.01
CA ILE A 74 6.82 -8.03 -1.10
C ILE A 74 6.65 -9.44 -0.50
N ALA A 75 5.97 -9.56 0.65
CA ALA A 75 5.72 -10.84 1.31
C ALA A 75 4.81 -11.75 0.47
N VAL A 76 3.73 -11.20 -0.09
CA VAL A 76 2.80 -11.94 -0.95
C VAL A 76 3.50 -12.35 -2.25
N ALA A 77 4.31 -11.48 -2.87
CA ALA A 77 5.08 -11.83 -4.07
C ALA A 77 6.09 -12.96 -3.81
N TYR A 78 6.75 -12.96 -2.65
CA TYR A 78 7.61 -14.06 -2.22
C TYR A 78 6.82 -15.37 -2.12
N TRP A 79 5.68 -15.35 -1.43
CA TRP A 79 4.84 -16.53 -1.25
C TRP A 79 4.25 -17.04 -2.57
N CYS A 80 3.71 -16.15 -3.41
CA CYS A 80 3.21 -16.45 -4.75
C CYS A 80 4.30 -17.10 -5.62
N THR A 81 5.54 -16.62 -5.55
CA THR A 81 6.67 -17.23 -6.28
C THR A 81 6.97 -18.65 -5.79
N LEU A 82 6.87 -18.91 -4.47
CA LEU A 82 7.03 -20.26 -3.94
C LEU A 82 5.92 -21.20 -4.43
N GLU A 83 4.69 -20.71 -4.53
CA GLU A 83 3.54 -21.52 -4.93
C GLU A 83 3.55 -21.80 -6.46
N CYS A 84 3.89 -20.80 -7.27
CA CYS A 84 4.00 -20.94 -8.72
C CYS A 84 5.15 -21.87 -9.17
N LEU A 85 6.23 -21.95 -8.40
CA LEU A 85 7.42 -22.78 -8.71
C LEU A 85 7.47 -24.05 -7.85
N ARG A 86 6.31 -24.55 -7.42
CA ARG A 86 6.21 -25.70 -6.51
C ARG A 86 6.79 -27.00 -7.10
N ASP A 87 6.81 -27.13 -8.42
CA ASP A 87 7.35 -28.29 -9.14
C ASP A 87 8.88 -28.29 -9.27
N LEU A 88 9.54 -27.18 -8.96
CA LEU A 88 11.00 -27.08 -9.02
C LEU A 88 11.67 -27.55 -7.72
N ASN A 89 12.97 -27.82 -7.81
CA ASN A 89 13.82 -28.08 -6.64
C ASN A 89 13.68 -26.96 -5.60
N SER A 90 13.61 -27.35 -4.31
CA SER A 90 13.34 -26.42 -3.22
C SER A 90 14.35 -25.26 -3.14
N ASP A 91 15.62 -25.50 -3.49
CA ASP A 91 16.66 -24.45 -3.45
C ASP A 91 16.49 -23.42 -4.57
N VAL A 92 16.20 -23.87 -5.79
CA VAL A 92 15.93 -22.99 -6.94
C VAL A 92 14.67 -22.16 -6.68
N ARG A 93 13.62 -22.79 -6.14
CA ARG A 93 12.38 -22.13 -5.76
C ARG A 93 12.61 -21.02 -4.73
N ARG A 94 13.37 -21.31 -3.66
CA ARG A 94 13.70 -20.31 -2.62
C ARG A 94 14.55 -19.18 -3.17
N LEU A 95 15.53 -19.50 -4.02
CA LEU A 95 16.36 -18.49 -4.67
C LEU A 95 15.53 -17.58 -5.58
N ALA A 96 14.62 -18.15 -6.37
CA ALA A 96 13.71 -17.39 -7.23
C ALA A 96 12.79 -16.48 -6.41
N ALA A 97 12.20 -16.98 -5.33
CA ALA A 97 11.34 -16.18 -4.45
C ALA A 97 12.12 -15.03 -3.78
N LEU A 98 13.34 -15.28 -3.31
CA LEU A 98 14.21 -14.23 -2.78
C LEU A 98 14.61 -13.21 -3.85
N ALA A 99 14.92 -13.66 -5.06
CA ALA A 99 15.24 -12.78 -6.18
C ALA A 99 14.06 -11.88 -6.55
N THR A 100 12.84 -12.42 -6.59
CA THR A 100 11.60 -11.64 -6.80
C THR A 100 11.42 -10.59 -5.71
N ALA A 101 11.55 -10.97 -4.43
CA ALA A 101 11.41 -10.05 -3.31
C ALA A 101 12.47 -8.95 -3.33
N ALA A 102 13.73 -9.30 -3.64
CA ALA A 102 14.83 -8.34 -3.78
C ALA A 102 14.61 -7.37 -4.95
N ALA A 103 14.16 -7.88 -6.10
CA ALA A 103 13.85 -7.07 -7.27
C ALA A 103 12.74 -6.05 -6.97
N LEU A 104 11.66 -6.48 -6.30
CA LEU A 104 10.58 -5.59 -5.86
C LEU A 104 11.04 -4.54 -4.85
N THR A 105 11.93 -4.92 -3.93
CA THR A 105 12.47 -4.01 -2.91
C THR A 105 13.26 -2.86 -3.52
N VAL A 106 13.99 -3.11 -4.62
CA VAL A 106 14.83 -2.12 -5.31
C VAL A 106 14.09 -1.42 -6.46
N ALA A 107 12.94 -1.94 -6.89
CA ALA A 107 12.15 -1.35 -7.97
C ALA A 107 11.70 0.07 -7.61
N ILE A 108 12.20 1.07 -8.35
CA ILE A 108 11.90 2.48 -8.13
C ILE A 108 10.39 2.76 -8.17
N SER A 109 9.66 2.09 -9.05
CA SER A 109 8.20 2.19 -9.13
C SER A 109 7.52 1.76 -7.83
N HIS A 110 7.94 0.63 -7.24
CA HIS A 110 7.40 0.13 -5.97
C HIS A 110 7.78 1.03 -4.78
N ILE A 111 9.02 1.49 -4.74
CA ILE A 111 9.49 2.44 -3.72
C ILE A 111 8.70 3.75 -3.79
N THR A 112 8.43 4.26 -4.99
CA THR A 112 7.70 5.51 -5.19
C THR A 112 6.23 5.35 -4.76
N LEU A 113 5.58 4.26 -5.17
CA LEU A 113 4.19 3.96 -4.80
C LEU A 113 4.00 3.71 -3.30
N SER A 114 4.95 3.05 -2.64
CA SER A 114 4.87 2.78 -1.20
C SER A 114 5.16 4.00 -0.32
N ARG A 115 5.83 5.02 -0.85
CA ARG A 115 6.16 6.27 -0.13
C ARG A 115 5.19 7.41 -0.40
N ALA A 116 4.51 7.39 -1.55
CA ALA A 116 3.43 8.31 -1.87
C ALA A 116 2.08 7.75 -1.40
N ILE A 117 1.10 8.62 -1.15
CA ILE A 117 -0.25 8.27 -0.68
C ILE A 117 -1.13 7.95 -1.90
N TYR A 118 -0.64 7.06 -2.76
CA TYR A 118 -1.39 6.59 -3.94
C TYR A 118 -2.09 5.28 -3.63
N ARG A 119 -3.37 5.20 -4.02
CA ARG A 119 -4.18 3.98 -3.91
C ARG A 119 -3.63 2.76 -4.64
N ALA A 120 -2.85 3.00 -5.70
CA ALA A 120 -2.32 1.95 -6.56
C ALA A 120 -1.40 0.96 -5.81
N ILE A 121 -0.91 1.29 -4.61
CA ILE A 121 -0.09 0.36 -3.80
C ILE A 121 -0.88 -0.86 -3.30
N PHE A 122 -2.20 -0.76 -3.17
CA PHE A 122 -3.06 -1.86 -2.71
C PHE A 122 -3.43 -2.85 -3.82
N GLN A 123 -3.24 -2.47 -5.09
CA GLN A 123 -3.60 -3.32 -6.22
C GLN A 123 -2.66 -4.54 -6.37
N PRO A 124 -1.32 -4.41 -6.35
CA PRO A 124 -0.42 -5.56 -6.45
C PRO A 124 -0.64 -6.68 -5.42
N PRO A 125 -0.81 -6.43 -4.10
CA PRO A 125 -1.02 -7.51 -3.15
C PRO A 125 -2.36 -8.21 -3.36
N LEU A 126 -3.40 -7.50 -3.81
CA LEU A 126 -4.70 -8.10 -4.13
C LEU A 126 -4.67 -8.96 -5.39
N MET A 127 -3.83 -8.62 -6.37
CA MET A 127 -3.68 -9.41 -7.60
C MET A 127 -2.83 -10.68 -7.42
N LEU A 128 -1.99 -10.72 -6.38
CA LEU A 128 -1.08 -11.84 -6.11
C LEU A 128 -1.63 -12.83 -5.06
N LEU A 129 -2.71 -12.48 -4.38
CA LEU A 129 -3.48 -13.36 -3.48
C LEU A 129 -4.47 -14.21 -4.29
#